data_AF-A0A344WDT4-F1
#
_entry.id   AF-A0A344WDT4-F1
#
_cell.length_a   1.000
_cell.length_b   1.000
_cell.length_c   1.000
_cell.angle_alpha   90.00
_cell.angle_beta   90.00
_cell.angle_gamma   90.00
#
_symmetry.space_group_name_H-M   'P 1'
#
loop_
_entity.id
_entity.type
_entity.pdbx_description
1 polymer ?
#
loop_
_entity_poly.entity_id
_entity_poly.type
_entity_poly.pdbx_seq_one_letter_code
_entity_poly.pdbx_strand_id
1 'polypeptide(L)'
;MSRSDPAARQDIELNYLQRIDNNAARALARIESPEYEDVDRTDSEAWGDFLLSLYFRNPRSVTYLRELVAQTDPERFADFESEYQTRRRPEDPPNLATLFETADQSFRDEAWASLFIRMLRSQRMAAQISQMRWAVIRSEVEIVVGDDPLLHSNGMNQHDSYLALPIGPDRYFIAANNQETINYLGQEAAAGRLARAFNRAQADQAVKRVFALKATHKLMLRKHLCAKPPAKGHRQSWLLPKA
;
A
#
# COMPACT_ATOMS: atom_id res chain seq x y z
N MET A 1 -0.81 -3.65 28.16
CA MET A 1 -1.80 -4.63 27.65
C MET A 1 -1.01 -5.51 26.72
N SER A 2 -0.69 -6.74 27.16
CA SER A 2 0.23 -7.61 26.45
C SER A 2 -0.37 -8.99 26.20
N ARG A 3 0.10 -9.61 25.11
CA ARG A 3 -0.28 -10.85 24.45
C ARG A 3 -1.30 -10.65 23.35
N SER A 4 -0.83 -10.61 22.10
CA SER A 4 -1.50 -11.27 20.95
C SER A 4 -3.03 -11.30 21.01
N ASP A 5 -3.65 -10.14 21.27
CA ASP A 5 -5.05 -10.09 21.67
C ASP A 5 -5.91 -10.29 20.41
N PRO A 6 -6.64 -11.41 20.30
CA PRO A 6 -7.59 -11.61 19.22
C PRO A 6 -8.57 -10.44 19.16
N ALA A 7 -8.92 -9.85 20.30
CA ALA A 7 -9.76 -8.67 20.36
C ALA A 7 -9.07 -7.44 19.76
N ALA A 8 -7.77 -7.19 19.98
CA ALA A 8 -7.06 -6.09 19.32
C ALA A 8 -6.90 -6.29 17.80
N ARG A 9 -6.62 -7.52 17.35
CA ARG A 9 -6.64 -7.84 15.89
C ARG A 9 -8.03 -7.67 15.30
N GLN A 10 -9.05 -8.14 16.01
CA GLN A 10 -10.44 -8.02 15.63
C GLN A 10 -10.91 -6.57 15.67
N ASP A 11 -10.39 -5.72 16.56
CA ASP A 11 -10.65 -4.29 16.60
C ASP A 11 -10.04 -3.56 15.39
N ILE A 12 -8.80 -3.92 15.01
CA ILE A 12 -8.18 -3.34 13.81
C ILE A 12 -8.97 -3.74 12.56
N GLU A 13 -9.28 -5.02 12.41
CA GLU A 13 -10.02 -5.52 11.24
C GLU A 13 -11.47 -5.01 11.20
N LEU A 14 -12.24 -5.16 12.29
CA LEU A 14 -13.66 -4.82 12.31
C LEU A 14 -13.92 -3.33 12.51
N ASN A 15 -13.16 -2.62 13.35
CA ASN A 15 -13.50 -1.23 13.68
C ASN A 15 -12.73 -0.21 12.83
N TYR A 16 -11.53 -0.56 12.36
CA TYR A 16 -10.71 0.36 11.58
C TYR A 16 -10.72 0.05 10.08
N LEU A 17 -10.33 -1.17 9.68
CA LEU A 17 -10.24 -1.54 8.26
C LEU A 17 -11.61 -1.61 7.59
N GLN A 18 -12.61 -2.20 8.25
CA GLN A 18 -13.99 -2.19 7.73
C GLN A 18 -14.51 -0.78 7.46
N ARG A 19 -14.20 0.17 8.35
CA ARG A 19 -14.62 1.57 8.17
C ARG A 19 -13.90 2.22 6.99
N ILE A 20 -12.60 1.98 6.83
CA ILE A 20 -11.83 2.43 5.67
C ILE A 20 -12.45 1.86 4.39
N ASP A 21 -12.68 0.54 4.35
CA ASP A 21 -13.19 -0.15 3.16
C ASP A 21 -14.61 0.34 2.80
N ASN A 22 -15.49 0.57 3.78
CA ASN A 22 -16.83 1.11 3.56
C ASN A 22 -16.80 2.54 3.01
N ASN A 23 -15.94 3.41 3.55
CA ASN A 23 -15.79 4.77 3.07
C ASN A 23 -15.17 4.80 1.66
N ALA A 24 -14.20 3.92 1.40
CA ALA A 24 -13.58 3.76 0.10
C ALA A 24 -14.57 3.30 -0.97
N ALA A 25 -15.47 2.37 -0.63
CA ALA A 25 -16.50 1.90 -1.56
C ALA A 25 -17.43 3.06 -1.99
N ARG A 26 -17.80 3.95 -1.06
CA ARG A 26 -18.59 5.15 -1.37
C ARG A 26 -17.81 6.14 -2.24
N ALA A 27 -16.54 6.37 -1.92
CA ALA A 27 -15.68 7.26 -2.70
C ALA A 27 -15.47 6.71 -4.12
N LEU A 28 -15.24 5.40 -4.27
CA LEU A 28 -15.08 4.75 -5.57
C LEU A 28 -16.31 4.89 -6.45
N ALA A 29 -17.51 4.71 -5.90
CA ALA A 29 -18.75 4.89 -6.65
C ALA A 29 -18.87 6.31 -7.24
N ARG A 30 -18.33 7.33 -6.56
CA ARG A 30 -18.26 8.70 -7.07
C ARG A 30 -17.14 8.88 -8.08
N ILE A 31 -15.94 8.35 -7.82
CA ILE A 31 -14.78 8.35 -8.72
C ILE A 31 -15.12 7.71 -10.09
N GLU A 32 -15.94 6.66 -10.09
CA GLU A 32 -16.37 5.98 -11.32
C GLU A 32 -17.52 6.68 -12.06
N SER A 33 -18.13 7.73 -11.46
CA SER A 33 -19.25 8.44 -12.07
C SER A 33 -18.80 9.24 -13.30
N PRO A 34 -19.55 9.23 -14.42
CA PRO A 34 -19.26 10.09 -15.57
C PRO A 34 -19.32 11.58 -15.26
N GLU A 35 -20.08 11.98 -14.23
CA GLU A 35 -20.25 13.36 -13.77
C GLU A 35 -19.12 13.81 -12.83
N TYR A 36 -18.05 13.00 -12.70
CA TYR A 36 -16.95 13.27 -11.80
C TYR A 36 -16.04 14.37 -12.37
N GLU A 37 -16.31 15.61 -12.01
CA GLU A 37 -15.45 16.77 -12.34
C GLU A 37 -14.47 17.12 -11.22
N ASP A 38 -14.86 16.95 -9.95
CA ASP A 38 -14.00 17.20 -8.79
C ASP A 38 -14.31 16.25 -7.63
N VAL A 39 -13.27 15.78 -6.95
CA VAL A 39 -13.39 14.97 -5.73
C VAL A 39 -13.74 15.91 -4.58
N ASP A 40 -14.88 15.71 -3.92
CA ASP A 40 -15.06 16.33 -2.61
C ASP A 40 -13.95 15.85 -1.67
N ARG A 41 -13.48 16.75 -0.81
CA ARG A 41 -12.42 16.51 0.17
C ARG A 41 -12.69 15.25 0.99
N THR A 42 -13.94 15.00 1.37
CA THR A 42 -14.33 13.82 2.15
C THR A 42 -14.03 12.51 1.42
N ASP A 43 -14.36 12.44 0.13
CA ASP A 43 -14.12 11.24 -0.68
C ASP A 43 -12.63 11.09 -1.00
N SER A 44 -11.93 12.21 -1.18
CA SER A 44 -10.49 12.23 -1.40
C SER A 44 -9.72 11.70 -0.19
N GLU A 45 -10.07 12.15 1.03
CA GLU A 45 -9.46 11.66 2.26
C GLU A 45 -9.78 10.16 2.47
N ALA A 46 -11.04 9.75 2.28
CA ALA A 46 -11.46 8.35 2.42
C ALA A 46 -10.73 7.41 1.45
N TRP A 47 -10.58 7.80 0.19
CA TRP A 47 -9.88 7.00 -0.81
C TRP A 47 -8.37 7.02 -0.61
N GLY A 48 -7.80 8.14 -0.15
CA GLY A 48 -6.39 8.24 0.26
C GLY A 48 -6.04 7.28 1.41
N ASP A 49 -6.88 7.23 2.45
CA ASP A 49 -6.75 6.27 3.57
C ASP A 49 -6.78 4.82 3.07
N PHE A 50 -7.68 4.52 2.14
CA PHE A 50 -7.78 3.19 1.54
C PHE A 50 -6.53 2.80 0.76
N LEU A 51 -6.02 3.67 -0.11
CA LEU A 51 -4.79 3.43 -0.86
C LEU A 51 -3.59 3.27 0.07
N LEU A 52 -3.49 4.09 1.12
CA LEU A 52 -2.46 3.94 2.15
C LEU A 52 -2.57 2.59 2.86
N SER A 53 -3.80 2.15 3.15
CA SER A 53 -4.03 0.84 3.75
C SER A 53 -3.53 -0.29 2.86
N LEU A 54 -3.82 -0.25 1.55
CA LEU A 54 -3.34 -1.24 0.58
C LEU A 54 -1.81 -1.21 0.42
N TYR A 55 -1.21 -0.03 0.56
CA TYR A 55 0.25 0.12 0.51
C TYR A 55 0.96 -0.68 1.62
N PHE A 56 0.39 -0.71 2.82
CA PHE A 56 0.98 -1.44 3.96
C PHE A 56 0.40 -2.85 4.19
N ARG A 57 -0.84 -3.15 3.76
CA ARG A 57 -1.52 -4.44 3.98
C ARG A 57 -1.04 -5.58 3.09
N ASN A 58 -0.04 -5.37 2.23
CA ASN A 58 0.49 -6.44 1.41
C ASN A 58 1.47 -7.34 2.21
N PRO A 59 1.61 -8.63 1.86
CA PRO A 59 2.45 -9.57 2.60
C PRO A 59 3.92 -9.15 2.72
N ARG A 60 4.46 -8.41 1.74
CA ARG A 60 5.85 -7.93 1.77
C ARG A 60 6.02 -6.82 2.79
N SER A 61 5.17 -5.80 2.78
CA SER A 61 5.16 -4.73 3.77
C SER A 61 5.03 -5.29 5.19
N VAL A 62 4.14 -6.26 5.41
CA VAL A 62 3.99 -6.93 6.71
C VAL A 62 5.27 -7.64 7.14
N THR A 63 5.89 -8.41 6.24
CA THR A 63 7.13 -9.13 6.52
C THR A 63 8.28 -8.17 6.81
N TYR A 64 8.44 -7.14 5.98
CA TYR A 64 9.46 -6.11 6.13
C TYR A 64 9.34 -5.37 7.47
N LEU A 65 8.13 -4.99 7.88
CA LEU A 65 7.91 -4.32 9.16
C LEU A 65 8.21 -5.24 10.36
N ARG A 66 8.00 -6.56 10.23
CA ARG A 66 8.41 -7.52 11.27
C ARG A 66 9.92 -7.62 11.37
N GLU A 67 10.60 -7.73 10.23
CA GLU A 67 12.06 -7.76 10.18
C GLU A 67 12.66 -6.47 10.75
N LEU A 68 12.03 -5.32 10.48
CA LEU A 68 12.44 -4.03 11.01
C LEU A 68 12.44 -3.99 12.54
N VAL A 69 11.41 -4.57 13.18
CA VAL A 69 11.33 -4.69 14.64
C VAL A 69 12.28 -5.76 15.17
N ALA A 70 12.53 -6.82 14.41
CA ALA A 70 13.42 -7.91 14.80
C ALA A 70 14.91 -7.51 14.79
N GLN A 71 15.31 -6.59 13.91
CA GLN A 71 16.72 -6.24 13.68
C GLN A 71 17.35 -5.36 14.78
N THR A 72 16.63 -5.04 15.88
CA THR A 72 17.14 -4.33 17.07
C THR A 72 18.08 -3.17 16.69
N ASP A 73 17.63 -2.29 15.80
CA ASP A 73 18.38 -1.08 15.43
C ASP A 73 17.79 0.10 16.21
N PRO A 74 18.39 0.50 17.34
CA PRO A 74 17.80 1.51 18.23
C PRO A 74 17.69 2.88 17.55
N GLU A 75 18.54 3.18 16.56
CA GLU A 75 18.50 4.44 15.83
C GLU A 75 17.18 4.61 15.07
N ARG A 76 16.59 3.51 14.58
CA ARG A 76 15.30 3.53 13.86
C ARG A 76 14.11 3.77 14.78
N PHE A 77 14.31 3.60 16.09
CA PHE A 77 13.29 3.80 17.11
C PHE A 77 13.57 5.01 18.00
N ALA A 78 14.57 5.84 17.67
CA ALA A 78 14.91 7.03 18.45
C ALA A 78 13.71 7.98 18.65
N ASP A 79 12.86 8.13 17.63
CA ASP A 79 11.63 8.93 17.70
C ASP A 79 10.60 8.42 18.72
N PHE A 80 10.72 7.16 19.15
CA PHE A 80 9.84 6.53 20.13
C PHE A 80 10.38 6.60 21.55
N GLU A 81 11.65 7.00 21.74
CA GLU A 81 12.29 7.05 23.06
C GLU A 81 11.53 7.98 24.01
N SER A 82 11.07 9.14 23.54
CA SER A 82 10.29 10.09 24.34
C SER A 82 8.94 9.51 24.81
N GLU A 83 8.24 8.78 23.93
CA GLU A 83 6.98 8.11 24.28
C GLU A 83 7.22 6.97 25.28
N TYR A 84 8.33 6.24 25.11
CA TYR A 84 8.76 5.21 26.05
C TYR A 84 9.04 5.81 27.44
N GLN A 85 9.86 6.85 27.53
CA GLN A 85 10.20 7.49 28.80
C GLN A 85 8.97 8.02 29.55
N THR A 86 7.94 8.46 28.82
CA THR A 86 6.68 8.93 29.40
C THR A 86 5.83 7.79 29.98
N ARG A 87 5.95 6.57 29.43
CA ARG A 87 5.11 5.42 29.80
C ARG A 87 5.85 4.34 30.58
N ARG A 88 7.18 4.42 30.68
CA ARG A 88 7.99 3.41 31.36
C ARG A 88 7.64 3.36 32.84
N ARG A 89 7.60 2.15 33.36
CA ARG A 89 7.46 1.86 34.78
C ARG A 89 8.83 1.87 35.46
N PRO A 90 8.89 1.99 36.79
CA PRO A 90 10.15 1.93 37.53
C PRO A 90 10.96 0.64 37.26
N GLU A 91 10.29 -0.47 37.01
CA GLU A 91 10.87 -1.78 36.70
C GLU A 91 11.27 -1.97 35.22
N ASP A 92 10.84 -1.08 34.33
CA ASP A 92 11.16 -1.19 32.90
C ASP A 92 12.62 -0.74 32.62
N PRO A 93 13.26 -1.27 31.56
CA PRO A 93 14.59 -0.87 31.13
C PRO A 93 14.78 0.65 31.00
N PRO A 94 16.00 1.18 31.14
CA PRO A 94 16.23 2.62 31.16
C PRO A 94 15.98 3.31 29.80
N ASN A 95 16.02 2.58 28.69
CA ASN A 95 15.81 3.10 27.33
C ASN A 95 15.30 1.99 26.39
N LEU A 96 14.84 2.38 25.18
CA LEU A 96 14.33 1.44 24.19
C LEU A 96 15.39 0.44 23.71
N ALA A 97 16.67 0.85 23.60
CA ALA A 97 17.73 -0.05 23.15
C ALA A 97 17.86 -1.26 24.08
N THR A 98 17.98 -1.02 25.39
CA THR A 98 18.05 -2.08 26.41
C THR A 98 16.76 -2.89 26.51
N LEU A 99 15.60 -2.24 26.27
CA LEU A 99 14.33 -2.94 26.16
C LEU A 99 14.30 -3.92 25.00
N PHE A 100 14.75 -3.53 23.80
CA PHE A 100 14.79 -4.41 22.63
C PHE A 100 15.85 -5.52 22.72
N GLU A 101 16.92 -5.34 23.50
CA GLU A 101 17.90 -6.41 23.76
C GLU A 101 17.31 -7.52 24.63
N THR A 102 16.49 -7.15 25.62
CA THR A 102 15.92 -8.06 26.61
C THR A 102 14.48 -8.47 26.31
N ALA A 103 13.86 -7.86 25.29
CA ALA A 103 12.49 -8.09 24.90
C ALA A 103 12.24 -9.53 24.45
N ASP A 104 11.23 -10.15 25.05
CA ASP A 104 10.66 -11.40 24.60
C ASP A 104 9.90 -11.23 23.26
N GLN A 105 9.46 -12.36 22.70
CA GLN A 105 8.70 -12.34 21.44
C GLN A 105 7.34 -11.62 21.57
N SER A 106 6.72 -11.62 22.76
CA SER A 106 5.43 -10.97 22.98
C SER A 106 5.56 -9.45 22.83
N PHE A 107 6.59 -8.87 23.44
CA PHE A 107 6.88 -7.45 23.30
C PHE A 107 7.15 -7.07 21.84
N ARG A 108 7.94 -7.88 21.12
CA ARG A 108 8.23 -7.63 19.70
C ARG A 108 6.99 -7.68 18.82
N ASP A 109 6.07 -8.62 19.10
CA ASP A 109 4.79 -8.71 18.39
C ASP A 109 3.92 -7.47 18.64
N GLU A 110 3.90 -6.95 19.86
CA GLU A 110 3.18 -5.71 20.21
C GLU A 110 3.80 -4.46 19.57
N ALA A 111 5.13 -4.35 19.62
CA ALA A 111 5.86 -3.26 18.99
C ALA A 111 5.62 -3.24 17.46
N TRP A 112 5.64 -4.40 16.82
CA TRP A 112 5.27 -4.54 15.40
C TRP A 112 3.82 -4.12 15.14
N ALA A 113 2.86 -4.59 15.94
CA ALA A 113 1.45 -4.25 15.74
C ALA A 113 1.22 -2.74 15.89
N SER A 114 1.84 -2.12 16.90
CA SER A 114 1.78 -0.67 17.14
C SER A 114 2.38 0.11 15.96
N LEU A 115 3.57 -0.27 15.49
CA LEU A 115 4.20 0.35 14.33
C LEU A 115 3.33 0.23 13.08
N PHE A 116 2.77 -0.96 12.83
CA PHE A 116 1.91 -1.21 11.69
C PHE A 116 0.66 -0.32 11.71
N ILE A 117 -0.03 -0.22 12.85
CA ILE A 117 -1.20 0.65 13.02
C ILE A 117 -0.81 2.12 12.83
N ARG A 118 0.33 2.56 13.35
CA ARG A 118 0.82 3.93 13.18
C ARG A 118 1.08 4.26 11.71
N MET A 119 1.65 3.33 10.94
CA MET A 119 1.86 3.50 9.50
C MET A 119 0.52 3.58 8.73
N LEU A 120 -0.44 2.72 9.07
CA LEU A 120 -1.78 2.77 8.49
C LEU A 120 -2.52 4.08 8.81
N ARG A 121 -2.30 4.65 10.00
CA ARG A 121 -2.92 5.89 10.48
C ARG A 121 -2.11 7.15 10.15
N SER A 122 -1.15 7.06 9.25
CA SER A 122 -0.26 8.18 8.91
C SER A 122 -1.02 9.26 8.13
N GLN A 123 -1.58 10.23 8.85
CA GLN A 123 -2.30 11.39 8.28
C GLN A 123 -1.46 12.13 7.25
N ARG A 124 -0.14 12.25 7.48
CA ARG A 124 0.77 12.88 6.52
C ARG A 124 0.79 12.15 5.17
N MET A 125 0.86 10.82 5.19
CA MET A 125 0.91 10.03 3.95
C MET A 125 -0.46 9.97 3.28
N ALA A 126 -1.53 9.81 4.06
CA ALA A 126 -2.90 9.82 3.54
C ALA A 126 -3.22 11.17 2.86
N ALA A 127 -2.91 12.29 3.52
CA ALA A 127 -3.11 13.62 2.97
C ALA A 127 -2.28 13.85 1.69
N GLN A 128 -1.06 13.31 1.63
CA GLN A 128 -0.24 13.40 0.43
C GLN A 128 -0.88 12.66 -0.75
N ILE A 129 -1.44 11.47 -0.52
CA ILE A 129 -2.15 10.70 -1.57
C ILE A 129 -3.44 11.41 -1.98
N SER A 130 -4.18 11.97 -1.01
CA SER A 130 -5.45 12.68 -1.23
C SER A 130 -5.26 13.96 -2.05
N GLN A 131 -4.08 14.58 -1.99
CA GLN A 131 -3.73 15.78 -2.75
C GLN A 131 -3.17 15.49 -4.15
N MET A 132 -2.95 14.22 -4.52
CA MET A 132 -2.55 13.87 -5.88
C MET A 132 -3.68 14.17 -6.87
N ARG A 133 -3.32 14.35 -8.15
CA ARG A 133 -4.27 14.43 -9.25
C ARG A 133 -4.75 13.05 -9.62
N TRP A 134 -6.06 12.88 -9.70
CA TRP A 134 -6.68 11.58 -9.91
C TRP A 134 -7.30 11.47 -11.29
N ALA A 135 -7.26 10.26 -11.85
CA ALA A 135 -7.94 9.94 -13.08
C ALA A 135 -8.37 8.47 -13.11
N VAL A 136 -9.51 8.21 -13.74
CA VAL A 136 -9.88 6.87 -14.16
C VAL A 136 -9.49 6.69 -15.63
N ILE A 137 -8.60 5.73 -15.89
CA ILE A 137 -8.11 5.44 -17.24
C ILE A 137 -8.65 4.09 -17.67
N ARG A 138 -9.33 4.05 -18.82
CA ARG A 138 -9.82 2.82 -19.45
C ARG A 138 -8.73 2.13 -20.25
N SER A 139 -8.88 0.82 -20.42
CA SER A 139 -8.01 -0.01 -21.24
C SER A 139 -8.79 -0.99 -22.09
N GLU A 140 -8.40 -1.07 -23.36
CA GLU A 140 -8.87 -2.09 -24.30
C GLU A 140 -8.29 -3.48 -24.01
N VAL A 141 -7.23 -3.55 -23.19
CA VAL A 141 -6.58 -4.80 -22.78
C VAL A 141 -7.06 -5.17 -21.39
N GLU A 142 -7.56 -6.40 -21.24
CA GLU A 142 -7.98 -6.94 -19.95
C GLU A 142 -6.86 -6.86 -18.91
N ILE A 143 -7.25 -6.44 -17.71
CA ILE A 143 -6.36 -6.23 -16.56
C ILE A 143 -6.40 -7.48 -15.67
N VAL A 144 -5.21 -7.96 -15.27
CA VAL A 144 -5.06 -9.01 -14.26
C VAL A 144 -4.74 -8.38 -12.91
N VAL A 145 -5.13 -9.06 -11.83
CA VAL A 145 -4.97 -8.55 -10.47
C VAL A 145 -4.19 -9.56 -9.63
N GLY A 146 -3.05 -9.14 -9.10
CA GLY A 146 -2.26 -9.90 -8.14
C GLY A 146 -2.78 -9.76 -6.71
N ASP A 147 -2.18 -10.48 -5.78
CA ASP A 147 -2.41 -10.32 -4.34
C ASP A 147 -1.73 -9.09 -3.72
N ASP A 148 -1.03 -8.29 -4.53
CA ASP A 148 -0.51 -6.95 -4.21
C ASP A 148 -0.94 -5.94 -5.30
N PRO A 149 -2.22 -5.52 -5.32
CA PRO A 149 -2.82 -4.90 -6.50
C PRO A 149 -2.41 -3.44 -6.72
N LEU A 150 -2.02 -2.72 -5.67
CA LEU A 150 -1.62 -1.32 -5.77
C LEU A 150 -0.17 -1.22 -6.26
N LEU A 151 0.04 -0.67 -7.45
CA LEU A 151 1.39 -0.34 -7.92
C LEU A 151 1.75 1.09 -7.52
N HIS A 152 3.04 1.32 -7.33
CA HIS A 152 3.60 2.66 -7.13
C HIS A 152 4.88 2.79 -7.93
N SER A 153 5.19 4.00 -8.37
CA SER A 153 6.42 4.28 -9.12
C SER A 153 7.61 4.58 -8.20
N ASN A 154 8.41 5.60 -8.53
CA ASN A 154 9.69 5.97 -7.91
C ASN A 154 9.54 6.64 -6.53
N GLY A 155 8.66 6.12 -5.67
CA GLY A 155 8.27 6.71 -4.40
C GLY A 155 6.96 7.50 -4.50
N MET A 156 6.67 8.32 -3.49
CA MET A 156 5.48 9.18 -3.46
C MET A 156 5.80 10.67 -3.60
N ASN A 157 7.06 11.07 -3.36
CA ASN A 157 7.48 12.47 -3.30
C ASN A 157 8.10 12.97 -4.61
N GLN A 158 8.38 12.11 -5.59
CA GLN A 158 8.99 12.55 -6.83
C GLN A 158 7.95 13.25 -7.68
N HIS A 159 8.39 14.23 -8.48
CA HIS A 159 7.48 15.00 -9.32
C HIS A 159 6.64 14.09 -10.23
N ASP A 160 7.22 13.06 -10.83
CA ASP A 160 6.59 12.07 -11.71
C ASP A 160 6.09 10.80 -10.98
N SER A 161 5.97 10.85 -9.66
CA SER A 161 5.44 9.73 -8.88
C SER A 161 3.95 9.52 -9.16
N TYR A 162 3.55 8.25 -9.23
CA TYR A 162 2.17 7.85 -9.38
C TYR A 162 1.87 6.52 -8.65
N LEU A 163 0.60 6.37 -8.30
CA LEU A 163 -0.04 5.14 -7.84
C LEU A 163 -1.01 4.66 -8.93
N ALA A 164 -1.11 3.34 -9.08
CA ALA A 164 -2.04 2.73 -10.00
C ALA A 164 -2.74 1.53 -9.35
N LEU A 165 -4.07 1.54 -9.35
CA LEU A 165 -4.90 0.47 -8.78
C LEU A 165 -5.92 0.00 -9.83
N PRO A 166 -6.08 -1.31 -10.07
CA PRO A 166 -7.16 -1.79 -10.91
C PRO A 166 -8.48 -1.68 -10.13
N ILE A 167 -9.46 -1.00 -10.73
CA ILE A 167 -10.81 -0.84 -10.15
C ILE A 167 -11.87 -1.59 -10.96
N GLY A 168 -11.43 -2.37 -11.95
CA GLY A 168 -12.27 -3.21 -12.80
C GLY A 168 -11.41 -3.99 -13.80
N PRO A 169 -12.03 -4.84 -14.64
CA PRO A 169 -11.32 -5.65 -15.63
C PRO A 169 -10.71 -4.84 -16.79
N ASP A 170 -11.10 -3.57 -16.94
CA ASP A 170 -10.79 -2.69 -18.06
C ASP A 170 -10.47 -1.25 -17.62
N ARG A 171 -10.26 -1.01 -16.32
CA ARG A 171 -10.06 0.34 -15.77
C ARG A 171 -9.07 0.40 -14.62
N TYR A 172 -8.30 1.48 -14.63
CA TYR A 172 -7.34 1.86 -13.60
C TYR A 172 -7.80 3.12 -12.91
N PHE A 173 -7.69 3.14 -11.59
CA PHE A 173 -7.53 4.38 -10.85
C PHE A 173 -6.04 4.76 -10.86
N ILE A 174 -5.75 6.01 -11.23
CA ILE A 174 -4.41 6.59 -11.15
C ILE A 174 -4.44 7.79 -10.20
N ALA A 175 -3.45 7.88 -9.33
CA ALA A 175 -3.12 9.09 -8.60
C ALA A 175 -1.69 9.51 -8.92
N ALA A 176 -1.48 10.75 -9.39
CA ALA A 176 -0.15 11.25 -9.75
C ALA A 176 0.09 12.66 -9.20
N ASN A 177 1.36 13.01 -8.97
CA ASN A 177 1.71 14.34 -8.44
C ASN A 177 1.51 15.48 -9.45
N ASN A 178 1.39 15.19 -10.76
CA ASN A 178 1.21 16.21 -11.79
C ASN A 178 0.33 15.72 -12.96
N GLN A 179 -0.22 16.68 -13.72
CA GLN A 179 -1.14 16.40 -14.83
C GLN A 179 -0.42 15.79 -16.04
N GLU A 180 0.84 16.13 -16.27
CA GLU A 180 1.65 15.57 -17.36
C GLU A 180 1.77 14.04 -17.23
N THR A 181 1.92 13.54 -16.00
CA THR A 181 2.00 12.11 -15.69
C THR A 181 0.66 11.41 -15.98
N ILE A 182 -0.47 12.04 -15.61
CA ILE A 182 -1.81 11.53 -15.97
C ILE A 182 -1.97 11.44 -17.49
N ASN A 183 -1.60 12.51 -18.20
CA ASN A 183 -1.72 12.57 -19.66
C ASN A 183 -0.84 11.52 -20.33
N TYR A 184 0.41 11.36 -19.88
CA TYR A 184 1.32 10.33 -20.36
C TYR A 184 0.73 8.93 -20.15
N LEU A 185 0.28 8.60 -18.94
CA LEU A 185 -0.32 7.29 -18.65
C LEU A 185 -1.58 7.04 -19.48
N GLY A 186 -2.38 8.08 -19.75
CA GLY A 186 -3.54 8.01 -20.65
C GLY A 186 -3.17 7.65 -22.08
N GLN A 187 -2.13 8.28 -22.64
CA GLN A 187 -1.61 7.95 -23.98
C GLN A 187 -1.10 6.50 -24.05
N GLU A 188 -0.41 6.06 -23.01
CA GLU A 188 0.12 4.70 -22.89
C GLU A 188 -0.98 3.64 -22.74
N ALA A 189 -2.09 4.00 -22.09
CA ALA A 189 -3.28 3.17 -22.01
C ALA A 189 -3.98 3.03 -23.36
N ALA A 190 -4.12 4.11 -24.13
CA ALA A 190 -4.68 4.09 -25.48
C ALA A 190 -3.84 3.21 -26.43
N ALA A 191 -2.51 3.20 -26.27
CA ALA A 191 -1.62 2.28 -26.99
C ALA A 191 -1.63 0.82 -26.47
N GLY A 192 -2.37 0.54 -25.39
CA GLY A 192 -2.40 -0.73 -24.67
C GLY A 192 -1.08 -1.10 -23.96
N ARG A 193 -0.09 -0.20 -23.96
CA ARG A 193 1.22 -0.43 -23.33
C ARG A 193 1.11 -0.42 -21.82
N LEU A 194 0.30 0.50 -21.26
CA LEU A 194 0.07 0.59 -19.82
C LEU A 194 -0.42 -0.75 -19.28
N ALA A 195 -1.47 -1.32 -19.88
CA ALA A 195 -2.06 -2.55 -19.39
C ALA A 195 -1.18 -3.79 -19.52
N ARG A 196 -0.44 -3.92 -20.63
CA ARG A 196 0.53 -5.01 -20.78
C ARG A 196 1.63 -4.92 -19.73
N ALA A 197 2.15 -3.72 -19.49
CA ALA A 197 3.20 -3.51 -18.50
C ALA A 197 2.67 -3.70 -17.06
N PHE A 198 1.46 -3.21 -16.77
CA PHE A 198 0.77 -3.41 -15.50
C PHE A 198 0.53 -4.89 -15.22
N ASN A 199 -0.03 -5.64 -16.17
CA ASN A 199 -0.30 -7.06 -16.03
C ASN A 199 0.98 -7.87 -15.76
N ARG A 200 2.07 -7.51 -16.44
CA ARG A 200 3.39 -8.09 -16.18
C ARG A 200 3.87 -7.75 -14.78
N ALA A 201 3.70 -6.50 -14.33
CA ALA A 201 4.07 -6.08 -12.99
C ALA A 201 3.25 -6.81 -11.90
N GLN A 202 1.95 -6.97 -12.09
CA GLN A 202 1.08 -7.76 -11.20
C GLN A 202 1.52 -9.22 -11.11
N ALA A 203 1.90 -9.83 -12.24
CA ALA A 203 2.39 -11.21 -12.24
C ALA A 203 3.78 -11.34 -11.60
N ASP A 204 4.71 -10.46 -11.96
CA ASP A 204 6.08 -10.44 -11.42
C ASP A 204 6.07 -10.17 -9.90
N GLN A 205 5.19 -9.28 -9.43
CA GLN A 205 5.11 -8.88 -8.02
C GLN A 205 4.17 -9.74 -7.21
N ALA A 206 3.32 -10.59 -7.78
CA ALA A 206 2.48 -11.47 -6.98
C ALA A 206 3.32 -12.32 -6.01
N VAL A 207 2.80 -12.53 -4.80
CA VAL A 207 3.43 -13.39 -3.78
C VAL A 207 2.93 -14.81 -3.93
N LYS A 208 1.62 -14.98 -4.09
CA LYS A 208 0.95 -16.29 -4.11
C LYS A 208 0.02 -16.44 -5.31
N ARG A 209 -0.71 -15.39 -5.70
CA ARG A 209 -1.85 -15.53 -6.62
C ARG A 209 -1.98 -14.33 -7.57
N VAL A 210 -2.45 -14.64 -8.78
CA VAL A 210 -2.93 -13.68 -9.78
C VAL A 210 -4.26 -14.17 -10.31
N PHE A 211 -5.19 -13.25 -10.49
CA PHE A 211 -6.53 -13.47 -10.99
C PHE A 211 -6.69 -12.78 -12.34
N ALA A 212 -7.31 -13.47 -13.28
CA ALA A 212 -7.66 -12.96 -14.61
C ALA A 212 -9.07 -13.42 -14.95
N LEU A 213 -9.81 -12.61 -15.72
CA LEU A 213 -11.18 -12.95 -16.12
C LEU A 213 -11.15 -14.03 -17.23
N LYS A 214 -10.16 -13.96 -18.12
CA LYS A 214 -10.01 -14.87 -19.26
C LYS A 214 -8.75 -15.72 -19.17
N ALA A 215 -8.84 -16.92 -19.75
CA ALA A 215 -7.73 -17.86 -19.84
C ALA A 215 -6.61 -17.42 -20.80
N THR A 216 -6.81 -16.36 -21.59
CA THR A 216 -5.84 -15.80 -22.54
C THR A 216 -4.53 -15.37 -21.87
N HIS A 217 -4.56 -15.02 -20.58
CA HIS A 217 -3.38 -14.62 -19.82
C HIS A 217 -2.49 -15.79 -19.36
N LYS A 218 -2.92 -17.05 -19.54
CA LYS A 218 -2.21 -18.24 -19.01
C LYS A 218 -0.73 -18.31 -19.36
N LEU A 219 -0.36 -18.01 -20.61
CA LEU A 219 1.04 -18.11 -21.04
C LEU A 219 1.92 -17.04 -20.37
N MET A 220 1.42 -15.80 -20.31
CA MET A 220 2.11 -14.70 -19.63
C MET A 220 2.24 -14.99 -18.14
N LEU A 221 1.17 -15.45 -17.49
CA LEU A 221 1.18 -15.80 -16.06
C LEU A 221 2.15 -16.94 -15.77
N ARG A 222 2.18 -18.00 -16.59
CA ARG A 222 3.18 -19.08 -16.42
C ARG A 222 4.62 -18.59 -16.48
N LYS A 223 4.90 -17.58 -17.30
CA LYS A 223 6.24 -17.02 -17.46
C LYS A 223 6.64 -16.06 -16.32
N HIS A 224 5.67 -15.33 -15.78
CA HIS A 224 5.93 -14.17 -14.92
C HIS A 224 5.50 -14.34 -13.46
N LEU A 225 4.63 -15.30 -13.16
CA LEU A 225 4.12 -15.51 -11.81
C LEU A 225 5.26 -15.71 -10.81
N CYS A 226 5.39 -14.78 -9.86
CA CYS A 226 6.43 -14.77 -8.83
C CYS A 226 7.86 -14.80 -9.40
N ALA A 227 8.06 -14.39 -10.66
CA ALA A 227 9.35 -14.49 -11.34
C ALA A 227 10.42 -13.53 -10.77
N LYS A 228 10.00 -12.44 -10.11
CA LYS A 228 10.91 -11.57 -9.39
C LYS A 228 10.91 -11.93 -7.90
N PRO A 229 12.05 -12.37 -7.34
CA PRO A 229 12.14 -12.53 -5.90
C PRO A 229 11.88 -11.18 -5.21
N PRO A 230 11.30 -11.18 -4.00
CA PRO A 230 11.11 -9.95 -3.25
C PRO A 230 12.46 -9.23 -3.13
N ALA A 231 12.50 -7.96 -3.55
CA ALA A 231 13.64 -7.11 -3.22
C ALA A 231 13.66 -6.92 -1.69
N LYS A 232 14.84 -6.77 -1.07
CA LYS A 232 14.92 -6.37 0.34
C LYS A 232 14.22 -5.00 0.49
N GLY A 233 13.09 -4.94 1.18
CA GLY A 233 12.31 -3.71 1.34
C GLY A 233 10.79 -3.91 1.38
N HIS A 234 10.05 -2.80 1.44
CA HIS A 234 8.60 -2.78 1.66
C HIS A 234 7.77 -3.05 0.39
N ARG A 235 8.12 -2.49 -0.76
CA ARG A 235 7.46 -2.76 -2.05
C ARG A 235 8.41 -2.43 -3.22
N GLN A 236 8.30 -3.14 -4.33
CA GLN A 236 9.05 -2.78 -5.55
C GLN A 236 8.39 -1.59 -6.24
N SER A 237 9.18 -0.56 -6.52
CA SER A 237 8.80 0.51 -7.43
C SER A 237 8.65 -0.03 -8.84
N TRP A 238 7.59 0.40 -9.53
CA TRP A 238 7.34 0.09 -10.93
C TRP A 238 7.22 1.37 -11.74
N LEU A 239 8.14 1.54 -12.69
CA LEU A 239 8.05 2.58 -13.70
C LEU A 239 7.56 1.94 -15.00
N LEU A 240 6.59 2.58 -15.64
CA LEU A 240 6.27 2.27 -17.02
C LEU A 240 7.52 2.57 -17.86
N PRO A 241 8.07 1.58 -18.59
CA PRO A 241 9.24 1.82 -19.42
C PRO A 241 8.92 2.88 -20.46
N LYS A 242 9.78 3.91 -20.55
CA LYS A 242 9.72 4.87 -21.65
C LYS A 242 10.04 4.11 -22.95
N ALA A 243 9.27 4.38 -24.00
CA ALA A 243 9.45 3.80 -25.32
C ALA A 243 10.78 4.22 -25.95
#